data_AF-A0A928SN02-F1
#
_entry.id   AF-A0A928SN02-F1
#
_cell.length_a   1.000
_cell.length_b   1.000
_cell.length_c   1.000
_cell.angle_alpha   90.00
_cell.angle_beta   90.00
_cell.angle_gamma   90.00
#
_symmetry.space_group_name_H-M   'P 1'
#
loop_
_entity.id
_entity.type
_entity.pdbx_description
1 polymer ?
#
loop_
_entity_poly.entity_id
_entity_poly.type
_entity_poly.pdbx_seq_one_letter_code
_entity_poly.pdbx_strand_id
1 'polypeptide(L)'
;MIRREPFRQLLVGSWRPEGRAGGGLPATLELWGTRPLLLPGLGRSIAVEGVLDAKGLCERLPVRGRVTFDRWTPLAAAYDLELTLGDGTPGRLHAARGRELRGFFSAQSSVSADLVDAGGRCLAKLDLRFDYRRDLIRYLT
;
A
#
# COMPACT_ATOMS: atom_id res chain seq x y z
N MET A 1 -19.93 18.65 13.44
CA MET A 1 -20.03 17.87 12.19
C MET A 1 -18.61 17.58 11.70
N ILE A 2 -18.17 16.32 11.72
CA ILE A 2 -16.81 15.95 11.30
C ILE A 2 -16.78 15.94 9.77
N ARG A 3 -16.03 16.86 9.15
CA ARG A 3 -15.80 16.83 7.70
C ARG A 3 -14.97 15.58 7.37
N ARG A 4 -15.34 14.83 6.32
CA ARG A 4 -14.61 13.64 5.85
C ARG A 4 -14.12 13.93 4.44
N GLU A 5 -12.86 13.66 4.18
CA GLU A 5 -12.22 13.83 2.86
C GLU A 5 -11.96 12.46 2.22
N PRO A 6 -12.21 12.30 0.92
CA PRO A 6 -11.82 11.09 0.21
C PRO A 6 -10.29 10.99 0.14
N PHE A 7 -9.78 9.82 0.46
CA PHE A 7 -8.38 9.43 0.28
C PHE A 7 -8.32 8.40 -0.84
N ARG A 8 -7.41 8.60 -1.79
CA ARG A 8 -7.05 7.63 -2.82
C ARG A 8 -5.54 7.59 -2.99
N GLN A 9 -4.97 6.40 -2.99
CA GLN A 9 -3.55 6.20 -3.15
C GLN A 9 -3.29 5.03 -4.10
N LEU A 10 -2.41 5.25 -5.07
CA LEU A 10 -1.97 4.23 -6.01
C LEU A 10 -0.49 3.92 -5.74
N LEU A 11 -0.18 2.65 -5.57
CA LEU A 11 1.17 2.15 -5.39
C LEU A 11 1.48 1.23 -6.55
N VAL A 12 2.59 1.47 -7.25
CA VAL A 12 2.98 0.68 -8.43
C VAL A 12 4.37 0.13 -8.20
N GLY A 13 4.59 -1.13 -8.55
CA GLY A 13 5.90 -1.73 -8.43
C GLY A 13 5.92 -3.14 -8.96
N SER A 14 6.63 -4.01 -8.24
CA SER A 14 6.78 -5.40 -8.62
C SER A 14 6.52 -6.33 -7.46
N TRP A 15 6.03 -7.53 -7.74
CA TRP A 15 5.91 -8.61 -6.78
C TRP A 15 6.73 -9.81 -7.23
N ARG A 16 7.22 -10.57 -6.26
CA ARG A 16 7.99 -11.80 -6.45
C ARG A 16 7.31 -12.91 -5.65
N PRO A 17 6.70 -13.90 -6.32
CA PRO A 17 6.20 -15.09 -5.64
C PRO A 17 7.33 -15.83 -4.93
N GLU A 18 7.07 -16.32 -3.73
CA GLU A 18 8.02 -17.18 -3.02
C GLU A 18 8.32 -18.44 -3.87
N GLY A 19 9.58 -18.86 -3.93
CA GLY A 19 9.99 -20.07 -4.64
C GLY A 19 10.11 -19.96 -6.16
N ARG A 20 9.89 -18.79 -6.77
CA ARG A 20 10.06 -18.58 -8.22
C ARG A 20 11.40 -17.90 -8.53
N ALA A 21 12.28 -18.58 -9.26
CA ALA A 21 13.48 -17.97 -9.83
C ALA A 21 13.09 -17.11 -11.05
N GLY A 22 13.21 -15.79 -10.93
CA GLY A 22 12.90 -14.85 -12.01
C GLY A 22 12.81 -13.39 -11.57
N GLY A 23 12.78 -12.48 -12.54
CA GLY A 23 12.54 -11.05 -12.30
C GLY A 23 11.14 -10.78 -11.72
N GLY A 24 10.99 -9.69 -10.96
CA GLY A 24 9.70 -9.30 -10.38
C GLY A 24 8.63 -9.07 -11.43
N LEU A 25 7.43 -9.57 -11.18
CA LEU A 25 6.25 -9.36 -12.01
C LEU A 25 5.61 -8.01 -11.63
N PRO A 26 4.97 -7.29 -12.55
CA PRO A 26 4.34 -6.00 -12.22
C PRO A 26 3.19 -6.18 -11.23
N ALA A 27 3.09 -5.26 -10.27
CA ALA A 27 2.05 -5.22 -9.25
C ALA A 27 1.56 -3.78 -9.02
N THR A 28 0.27 -3.64 -8.76
CA THR A 28 -0.40 -2.37 -8.46
C THR A 28 -1.30 -2.57 -7.26
N LEU A 29 -1.18 -1.69 -6.27
CA LEU A 29 -2.05 -1.64 -5.10
C LEU A 29 -2.78 -0.30 -5.10
N GLU A 30 -4.09 -0.34 -5.25
CA GLU A 30 -4.95 0.83 -5.16
C GLU A 30 -5.70 0.82 -3.84
N LEU A 31 -5.63 1.92 -3.09
CA LEU A 31 -6.29 2.11 -1.81
C LEU A 31 -7.22 3.32 -1.87
N TRP A 32 -8.38 3.20 -1.26
CA TRP A 32 -9.34 4.28 -1.05
C TRP A 32 -9.89 4.26 0.38
N GLY A 33 -10.31 5.41 0.88
CA GLY A 33 -10.90 5.52 2.20
C GLY A 33 -11.45 6.91 2.47
N THR A 34 -11.98 7.11 3.67
CA THR A 34 -12.44 8.44 4.12
C THR A 34 -11.65 8.87 5.34
N ARG A 35 -10.91 9.97 5.25
CA ARG A 35 -10.16 10.54 6.37
C ARG A 35 -11.02 11.57 7.11
N PRO A 36 -11.19 11.48 8.45
CA PRO A 36 -11.79 12.55 9.22
C PRO A 36 -10.85 13.76 9.25
N LEU A 37 -11.37 14.92 8.85
CA LEU A 37 -10.69 16.20 8.71
C LEU A 37 -10.64 16.89 10.09
N LEU A 38 -10.05 16.24 11.10
CA LEU A 38 -9.84 16.83 12.42
C LEU A 38 -8.45 16.48 12.99
N LEU A 39 -7.63 17.54 13.02
CA LEU A 39 -6.38 17.84 13.72
C LEU A 39 -5.05 17.26 13.19
N PRO A 40 -4.08 18.14 12.80
CA PRO A 40 -2.69 17.75 12.59
C PRO A 40 -2.09 17.46 13.97
N GLY A 41 -1.93 16.18 14.32
CA GLY A 41 -1.22 15.88 15.55
C GLY A 41 -1.33 14.49 16.15
N LEU A 42 -2.17 13.61 15.65
CA LEU A 42 -2.18 12.22 16.12
C LEU A 42 -1.85 11.34 14.93
N GLY A 43 -0.77 10.55 15.03
CA GLY A 43 -0.42 9.50 14.07
C GLY A 43 -1.55 8.49 14.03
N ARG A 44 -2.59 8.80 13.24
CA ARG A 44 -3.85 8.09 13.23
C ARG A 44 -3.89 7.21 12.01
N SER A 45 -4.03 5.91 12.27
CA SER A 45 -4.37 4.94 11.25
C SER A 45 -5.75 5.28 10.67
N ILE A 46 -5.85 5.35 9.34
CA ILE A 46 -7.13 5.46 8.65
C ILE A 46 -7.57 4.07 8.21
N ALA A 47 -8.87 3.79 8.27
CA ALA A 47 -9.41 2.61 7.60
C ALA A 47 -9.37 2.84 6.09
N VAL A 48 -8.89 1.84 5.36
CA VAL A 48 -8.86 1.82 3.90
C VAL A 48 -9.46 0.53 3.38
N GLU A 49 -10.00 0.63 2.18
CA GLU A 49 -10.32 -0.49 1.32
C GLU A 49 -9.50 -0.33 0.03
N GLY A 50 -9.40 -1.38 -0.77
CA GLY A 50 -8.58 -1.33 -1.96
C GLY A 50 -8.65 -2.57 -2.81
N VAL A 51 -7.82 -2.58 -3.85
CA VAL A 51 -7.58 -3.74 -4.71
C VAL A 51 -6.08 -3.88 -4.98
N LEU A 52 -5.58 -5.10 -4.80
CA LEU A 52 -4.25 -5.52 -5.24
C LEU A 52 -4.37 -6.26 -6.59
N ASP A 53 -3.75 -5.71 -7.62
CA ASP A 53 -3.65 -6.30 -8.96
C ASP A 53 -2.19 -6.64 -9.23
N ALA A 54 -1.85 -7.93 -9.27
CA ALA A 54 -0.49 -8.37 -9.53
C ALA A 54 -0.48 -9.41 -10.64
N LYS A 55 0.38 -9.21 -11.65
CA LYS A 55 0.44 -10.12 -12.81
C LYS A 55 0.90 -11.49 -12.34
N GLY A 56 0.02 -12.50 -12.44
CA GLY A 56 0.28 -13.87 -11.97
C GLY A 56 -0.45 -14.23 -10.67
N LEU A 57 -1.15 -13.27 -10.05
CA LEU A 57 -2.37 -13.58 -9.31
C LEU A 57 -3.46 -13.81 -10.34
N CYS A 58 -4.29 -14.84 -10.16
CA CYS A 58 -5.40 -15.14 -11.08
C CYS A 58 -6.48 -14.05 -11.07
N GLU A 59 -6.53 -13.20 -10.03
CA GLU A 59 -7.58 -12.21 -9.83
C GLU A 59 -7.10 -10.94 -9.12
N ARG A 60 -7.86 -9.86 -9.27
CA ARG A 60 -7.76 -8.62 -8.48
C ARG A 60 -8.23 -8.90 -7.06
N LEU A 61 -7.31 -8.87 -6.11
CA LEU A 61 -7.61 -9.24 -4.73
C LEU A 61 -8.16 -8.02 -3.96
N PRO A 62 -9.36 -8.09 -3.37
CA PRO A 62 -9.84 -7.03 -2.51
C PRO A 62 -8.96 -6.96 -1.26
N VAL A 63 -8.61 -5.74 -0.85
CA VAL A 63 -7.87 -5.48 0.38
C VAL A 63 -8.69 -4.57 1.29
N ARG A 64 -8.58 -4.78 2.61
CA ARG A 64 -9.16 -3.93 3.64
C ARG A 64 -8.22 -3.85 4.80
N GLY A 65 -8.11 -2.69 5.44
CA GLY A 65 -7.26 -2.59 6.61
C GLY A 65 -7.01 -1.18 7.02
N ARG A 66 -5.79 -0.92 7.48
CA ARG A 66 -5.42 0.36 8.05
C ARG A 66 -4.11 0.88 7.48
N VAL A 67 -4.07 2.19 7.28
CA VAL A 67 -2.86 2.91 6.86
C VAL A 67 -2.49 3.89 7.95
N THR A 68 -1.34 3.69 8.57
CA THR A 68 -0.80 4.53 9.64
C THR A 68 0.22 5.49 9.07
N PHE A 69 -0.05 6.79 9.17
CA PHE A 69 0.88 7.82 8.72
C PHE A 69 1.84 8.23 9.83
N ASP A 70 3.11 8.36 9.49
CA ASP A 70 4.11 8.94 10.38
C ASP A 70 3.89 10.46 10.48
N ARG A 71 3.82 10.96 11.71
CA ARG A 71 3.64 12.39 12.00
C ARG A 71 4.87 13.22 11.61
N TRP A 72 6.06 12.64 11.67
CA TRP A 72 7.34 13.31 11.39
C TRP A 72 7.74 13.21 9.92
N THR A 73 7.14 12.25 9.21
CA THR A 73 7.30 12.10 7.78
C THR A 73 5.89 11.97 7.18
N PRO A 74 5.20 13.08 6.83
CA PRO A 74 3.82 13.07 6.34
C PRO A 74 3.60 12.25 5.05
N LEU A 75 4.69 11.73 4.49
CA LEU A 75 4.78 10.91 3.29
C LEU A 75 5.27 9.48 3.58
N ALA A 76 5.40 9.10 4.85
CA ALA A 76 5.65 7.73 5.28
C ALA A 76 4.36 7.17 5.84
N ALA A 77 3.99 6.01 5.32
CA ALA A 77 2.84 5.25 5.75
C ALA A 77 3.26 3.80 5.95
N ALA A 78 2.82 3.22 7.06
CA ALA A 78 2.82 1.79 7.30
C ALA A 78 1.43 1.25 6.98
N TYR A 79 1.36 0.08 6.37
CA TYR A 79 0.12 -0.53 5.91
C TYR A 79 -0.02 -1.88 6.57
N ASP A 80 -1.16 -2.09 7.21
CA ASP A 80 -1.60 -3.39 7.69
C ASP A 80 -2.92 -3.69 6.98
N LEU A 81 -2.85 -4.53 5.95
CA LEU A 81 -3.97 -4.85 5.09
C LEU A 81 -4.30 -6.34 5.18
N GLU A 82 -5.55 -6.65 5.36
CA GLU A 82 -6.14 -7.97 5.20
C GLU A 82 -6.65 -8.12 3.77
N LEU A 83 -6.50 -9.32 3.21
CA LEU A 83 -6.98 -9.62 1.86
C LEU A 83 -7.51 -11.04 1.77
N THR A 84 -8.34 -11.29 0.78
CA THR A 84 -8.82 -12.63 0.44
C THR A 84 -8.21 -13.03 -0.88
N LEU A 85 -7.42 -14.11 -0.88
CA LEU A 85 -6.80 -14.67 -2.07
C LEU A 85 -7.87 -15.32 -2.96
N GLY A 86 -7.55 -15.57 -4.23
CA GLY A 86 -8.50 -16.11 -5.22
C GLY A 86 -9.01 -17.53 -4.89
N ASP A 87 -8.32 -18.27 -4.02
CA ASP A 87 -8.74 -19.57 -3.49
C ASP A 87 -9.59 -19.47 -2.21
N GLY A 88 -9.92 -18.24 -1.76
CA GLY A 88 -10.64 -17.98 -0.52
C GLY A 88 -9.75 -17.94 0.73
N THR A 89 -8.45 -18.19 0.60
CA THR A 89 -7.51 -18.16 1.72
C THR A 89 -7.33 -16.73 2.22
N PRO A 90 -7.44 -16.47 3.53
CA PRO A 90 -7.13 -15.16 4.09
C PRO A 90 -5.62 -14.91 4.03
N GLY A 91 -5.26 -13.70 3.59
CA GLY A 91 -3.89 -13.21 3.55
C GLY A 91 -3.74 -11.89 4.28
N ARG A 92 -2.49 -11.54 4.61
CA ARG A 92 -2.12 -10.25 5.18
C ARG A 92 -0.96 -9.66 4.40
N LEU A 93 -1.05 -8.35 4.17
CA LEU A 93 0.03 -7.54 3.62
C LEU A 93 0.46 -6.57 4.70
N HIS A 94 1.68 -6.77 5.20
CA HIS A 94 2.35 -5.80 6.06
C HIS A 94 3.37 -5.06 5.22
N ALA A 95 3.26 -3.73 5.19
CA ALA A 95 4.12 -2.89 4.38
C ALA A 95 4.72 -1.77 5.22
N ALA A 96 6.05 -1.68 5.19
CA ALA A 96 6.81 -0.63 5.84
C ALA A 96 7.64 0.13 4.79
N ARG A 97 7.78 1.44 4.97
CA ARG A 97 8.59 2.27 4.09
C ARG A 97 10.08 1.92 4.24
N GLY A 98 10.75 1.70 3.11
CA GLY A 98 12.20 1.84 2.99
C GLY A 98 12.56 3.32 2.80
N ARG A 99 13.48 3.85 3.61
CA ARG A 99 13.94 5.24 3.47
C ARG A 99 14.96 5.33 2.33
N GLU A 100 14.57 5.80 1.15
CA GLU A 100 15.52 6.26 0.13
C GLU A 100 15.54 7.80 0.13
N LEU A 101 16.56 8.38 0.78
CA LEU A 101 16.78 9.83 0.80
C LEU A 101 17.61 10.22 -0.42
N ARG A 102 16.95 10.57 -1.52
CA ARG A 102 17.60 11.28 -2.64
C ARG A 102 16.94 12.64 -2.85
N GLY A 103 17.51 13.69 -2.25
CA GLY A 103 17.22 15.10 -2.54
C GLY A 103 15.82 15.64 -2.14
N PHE A 104 15.73 16.96 -1.97
CA PHE A 104 14.52 17.68 -1.53
C PHE A 104 13.31 17.61 -2.49
N PHE A 105 13.50 17.16 -3.73
CA PHE A 105 12.46 17.12 -4.78
C PHE A 105 12.21 15.74 -5.39
N SER A 106 12.87 14.69 -4.90
CA SER A 106 12.69 13.32 -5.39
C SER A 106 12.61 12.30 -4.26
N ALA A 107 11.75 12.59 -3.27
CA ALA A 107 11.47 11.66 -2.19
C ALA A 107 10.67 10.45 -2.71
N GLN A 108 11.27 9.58 -3.54
CA GLN A 108 10.64 8.32 -3.90
C GLN A 108 10.47 7.49 -2.62
N SER A 109 9.22 7.23 -2.23
CA SER A 109 8.92 6.31 -1.15
C SER A 109 8.76 4.92 -1.76
N SER A 110 9.68 4.00 -1.46
CA SER A 110 9.44 2.59 -1.67
C SER A 110 8.83 1.98 -0.42
N VAL A 111 7.90 1.06 -0.64
CA VAL A 111 7.20 0.28 0.36
C VAL A 111 7.47 -1.16 0.01
N SER A 112 8.25 -1.83 0.86
CA SER A 112 8.42 -3.28 0.75
C SER A 112 7.37 -3.93 1.64
N ALA A 113 6.71 -4.95 1.12
CA ALA A 113 5.64 -5.65 1.79
C ALA A 113 5.82 -7.16 1.65
N ASP A 114 5.46 -7.89 2.70
CA ASP A 114 5.35 -9.33 2.63
C ASP A 114 3.87 -9.71 2.62
N LEU A 115 3.47 -10.50 1.63
CA LEU A 115 2.18 -11.17 1.59
C LEU A 115 2.32 -12.51 2.30
N VAL A 116 1.56 -12.70 3.37
CA VAL A 116 1.53 -13.95 4.15
C VAL A 116 0.14 -14.56 4.15
N ASP A 117 0.04 -15.88 4.23
CA ASP A 117 -1.22 -16.59 4.46
C ASP A 117 -1.62 -16.60 5.96
N ALA A 118 -2.77 -17.21 6.28
CA ALA A 118 -3.22 -17.40 7.66
C ALA A 118 -2.25 -18.19 8.55
N GLY A 119 -1.41 -19.04 7.97
CA GLY A 119 -0.38 -19.80 8.67
C GLY A 119 0.91 -19.00 8.91
N GLY A 120 0.99 -17.77 8.42
CA GLY A 120 2.19 -16.93 8.49
C GLY A 120 3.26 -17.29 7.45
N ARG A 121 2.95 -18.15 6.48
CA ARG A 121 3.87 -18.47 5.39
C ARG A 121 3.92 -17.30 4.42
N CYS A 122 5.13 -16.88 4.04
CA CYS A 122 5.31 -15.86 3.01
C CYS A 122 4.91 -16.42 1.65
N LEU A 123 3.90 -15.84 1.01
CA LEU A 123 3.47 -16.21 -0.33
C LEU A 123 4.20 -15.40 -1.40
N ALA A 124 4.47 -14.12 -1.10
CA ALA A 124 5.15 -13.22 -2.03
C ALA A 124 5.76 -12.02 -1.31
N LYS A 125 6.80 -11.46 -1.94
CA LYS A 125 7.37 -10.16 -1.57
C LYS A 125 6.96 -9.10 -2.59
N LEU A 126 6.45 -7.98 -2.12
CA LEU A 126 6.08 -6.83 -2.94
C LEU A 126 7.06 -5.70 -2.69
N ASP A 127 7.56 -5.09 -3.76
CA ASP A 127 8.28 -3.83 -3.74
C ASP A 127 7.44 -2.82 -4.51
N LEU A 128 6.68 -2.02 -3.77
CA LEU A 128 5.78 -1.00 -4.29
C LEU A 128 6.44 0.38 -4.17
N ARG A 129 6.17 1.27 -5.13
CA ARG A 129 6.71 2.63 -5.13
C ARG A 129 5.56 3.63 -5.23
N PHE A 130 5.72 4.71 -4.49
CA PHE A 130 4.87 5.89 -4.62
C PHE A 130 5.44 6.78 -5.72
N ASP A 131 4.62 7.10 -6.73
CA ASP A 131 4.99 8.01 -7.81
C ASP A 131 4.30 9.36 -7.63
N TYR A 132 5.03 10.28 -6.99
CA TYR A 132 4.57 11.65 -6.71
C TYR A 132 4.06 12.38 -7.94
N ARG A 133 4.63 12.13 -9.13
CA ARG A 133 4.24 12.87 -10.33
C ARG A 133 2.86 12.47 -10.82
N ARG A 134 2.46 11.21 -10.62
CA ARG A 134 1.14 10.71 -11.02
C ARG A 134 0.07 11.00 -9.99
N ASP A 135 0.40 10.84 -8.71
CA ASP A 135 -0.59 10.91 -7.65
C ASP A 135 -0.97 12.35 -7.28
N LEU A 136 -0.03 13.31 -7.32
CA LEU A 136 -0.34 14.72 -7.00
C LEU A 136 -1.19 15.42 -8.07
N ILE A 137 -1.05 15.03 -9.34
CA ILE A 137 -1.83 15.62 -10.45
C ILE A 137 -3.33 15.34 -10.26
N ARG A 138 -3.71 14.18 -9.72
CA ARG A 138 -5.12 13.84 -9.44
C ARG A 138 -5.74 14.58 -8.26
N TYR A 139 -4.96 15.29 -7.44
CA TYR A 139 -5.47 16.09 -6.32
C TYR A 139 -5.52 17.60 -6.64
N LEU A 140 -4.98 18.03 -7.78
CA LEU A 140 -4.94 19.44 -8.19
C LEU A 140 -5.84 19.77 -9.40
N THR A 141 -6.55 18.77 -9.94
CA THR A 141 -7.59 18.90 -10.97
C THR A 141 -8.91 18.38 -10.43
#